data_AF-A0A7Z2PTK7-F1
#
_entry.id   AF-A0A7Z2PTK7-F1
#
_cell.length_a   1.000
_cell.length_b   1.000
_cell.length_c   1.000
_cell.angle_alpha   90.00
_cell.angle_beta   90.00
_cell.angle_gamma   90.00
#
_symmetry.space_group_name_H-M   'P 1'
#
loop_
_entity.id
_entity.type
_entity.pdbx_description
1 polymer ?
#
loop_
_entity_poly.entity_id
_entity_poly.type
_entity_poly.pdbx_seq_one_letter_code
_entity_poly.pdbx_strand_id
1 'polypeptide(L)' 'MAKAKKRSSRGRKQDRPRVAGGQDYEVRYTAKKTKRSAGAVKKAVKKVGSSRKRVERRLGR' A
#
# COMPACT_ATOMS: atom_id res chain seq x y z
N MET A 1 7.78 -31.08 8.20
CA MET A 1 7.76 -30.65 6.78
C MET A 1 7.05 -29.32 6.65
N ALA A 2 7.72 -28.27 6.17
CA ALA A 2 7.08 -26.97 5.97
C ALA A 2 6.10 -27.03 4.78
N LYS A 3 4.83 -26.69 5.02
CA LYS A 3 3.77 -26.69 4.00
C LYS A 3 4.13 -25.69 2.90
N ALA A 4 4.25 -26.15 1.65
CA ALA A 4 4.53 -25.29 0.51
C ALA A 4 3.47 -24.17 0.42
N LYS A 5 3.90 -22.92 0.45
CA LYS A 5 3.01 -21.75 0.38
C LYS A 5 2.34 -21.73 -1.00
N LYS A 6 1.03 -21.99 -1.06
CA LYS A 6 0.24 -21.87 -2.29
C LYS A 6 0.42 -20.46 -2.86
N ARG A 7 1.13 -20.35 -3.99
CA ARG A 7 1.22 -19.10 -4.75
C ARG A 7 -0.17 -18.84 -5.32
N SER A 8 -0.83 -17.76 -4.89
CA SER A 8 -2.11 -17.37 -5.48
C SER A 8 -1.93 -17.09 -6.96
N SER A 9 -2.92 -17.43 -7.79
CA SER A 9 -3.00 -17.03 -9.19
C SER A 9 -2.98 -15.50 -9.39
N ARG A 10 -3.26 -14.74 -8.33
CA ARG A 10 -3.03 -13.29 -8.27
C ARG A 10 -1.53 -13.02 -8.33
N GLY A 11 -1.05 -12.66 -9.52
CA GLY A 11 0.35 -12.37 -9.77
C GLY A 11 0.76 -10.96 -9.31
N ARG A 12 2.08 -10.71 -9.23
CA ARG A 12 2.65 -9.42 -8.79
C ARG A 12 2.15 -8.19 -9.55
N LYS A 13 1.67 -8.35 -10.79
CA LYS A 13 1.04 -7.27 -11.57
C LYS A 13 -0.19 -6.69 -10.86
N GLN A 14 -0.95 -7.50 -10.10
CA GLN A 14 -2.12 -7.05 -9.35
C GLN A 14 -1.77 -6.31 -8.05
N ASP A 15 -0.63 -6.66 -7.44
CA ASP A 15 -0.18 -6.06 -6.17
C ASP A 15 0.59 -4.75 -6.38
N ARG A 16 1.34 -4.62 -7.48
CA ARG A 16 2.07 -3.39 -7.85
C ARG A 16 1.25 -2.09 -7.74
N PRO A 17 -0.02 -2.02 -8.18
CA PRO A 17 -0.83 -0.81 -8.06
C PRO A 17 -1.42 -0.59 -6.66
N ARG A 18 -1.17 -1.49 -5.70
CA ARG A 18 -1.72 -1.42 -4.35
C ARG A 18 -0.69 -0.91 -3.34
N VAL A 19 -1.20 -0.38 -2.22
CA VAL A 19 -0.45 0.00 -1.02
C VAL A 19 -1.02 -0.82 0.12
N ALA A 20 -0.21 -1.72 0.66
CA ALA A 20 -0.51 -2.50 1.83
C ALA A 20 -0.36 -1.61 3.08
N GLY A 21 -1.47 -1.05 3.56
CA GLY A 21 -1.48 -0.19 4.75
C GLY A 21 -1.04 -0.88 6.04
N GLY A 22 -0.98 -2.21 6.06
CA GLY A 22 -0.44 -3.02 7.16
C GLY A 22 1.06 -3.34 7.04
N GLN A 23 1.70 -3.02 5.91
CA GLN A 23 3.14 -3.23 5.72
C GLN A 23 3.89 -1.93 5.98
N ASP A 24 4.67 -1.88 7.06
CA ASP A 24 5.35 -0.65 7.48
C ASP A 24 6.31 -0.11 6.42
N TYR A 25 6.97 -0.99 5.66
CA TYR A 25 7.83 -0.58 4.55
C TYR A 25 7.06 0.21 3.48
N GLU A 26 5.88 -0.27 3.06
CA GLU A 26 5.09 0.41 2.03
C GLU A 26 4.50 1.73 2.54
N VAL A 27 4.06 1.76 3.80
CA VAL A 27 3.56 2.98 4.44
C VAL A 27 4.68 4.02 4.54
N ARG A 28 5.88 3.63 4.94
CA ARG A 28 7.03 4.54 5.03
C ARG A 28 7.50 5.01 3.66
N TYR A 29 7.52 4.13 2.66
CA TYR A 29 7.92 4.48 1.31
C TYR A 29 6.96 5.51 0.69
N THR A 30 5.65 5.26 0.79
CA THR A 30 4.64 6.19 0.29
C THR A 30 4.64 7.51 1.06
N ALA A 31 4.77 7.47 2.39
CA ALA A 31 4.95 8.65 3.22
C ALA A 31 6.13 9.52 2.78
N LYS A 32 7.31 8.91 2.54
CA LYS A 32 8.49 9.60 2.01
C LYS A 32 8.21 10.21 0.64
N LYS A 33 7.62 9.43 -0.27
CA LYS A 33 7.30 9.89 -1.64
C LYS A 33 6.34 11.07 -1.65
N THR A 34 5.32 11.05 -0.79
CA THR A 34 4.31 12.12 -0.71
C THR A 34 4.68 13.23 0.27
N LYS A 35 5.84 13.16 0.94
CA LYS A 35 6.22 14.07 2.05
C LYS A 35 5.13 14.20 3.13
N ARG A 36 4.43 13.10 3.43
CA ARG A 36 3.35 13.05 4.45
C ARG A 36 3.72 12.08 5.57
N SER A 37 3.04 12.19 6.71
CA SER A 37 3.25 11.26 7.82
C SER A 37 2.68 9.86 7.52
N ALA A 38 3.27 8.83 8.15
CA ALA A 38 2.75 7.46 8.08
C ALA A 38 1.29 7.36 8.54
N GLY A 39 0.90 8.17 9.54
CA GLY A 39 -0.48 8.28 10.00
C GLY A 39 -1.43 8.82 8.93
N ALA A 40 -1.00 9.83 8.16
CA ALA A 40 -1.77 10.36 7.04
C ALA A 40 -1.96 9.31 5.94
N VAL A 41 -0.92 8.52 5.63
CA VAL A 41 -1.01 7.40 4.69
C VAL A 41 -2.00 6.34 5.18
N LYS A 42 -1.89 5.90 6.45
CA LYS A 42 -2.83 4.91 7.03
C LYS A 42 -4.28 5.41 6.99
N LYS A 43 -4.52 6.70 7.30
CA LYS A 43 -5.84 7.34 7.16
C LYS A 43 -6.32 7.39 5.70
N ALA A 44 -5.44 7.74 4.77
CA ALA A 44 -5.77 7.76 3.34
C ALA A 44 -6.14 6.36 2.84
N VAL A 45 -5.35 5.33 3.15
CA VAL A 45 -5.64 3.93 2.80
C VAL A 45 -6.99 3.48 3.37
N LYS A 46 -7.30 3.82 4.62
CA LYS A 46 -8.63 3.53 5.21
C LYS A 46 -9.77 4.22 4.46
N LYS A 47 -9.55 5.45 3.98
CA LYS A 47 -10.60 6.27 3.33
C LYS A 47 -10.80 5.98 1.85
N VAL A 48 -9.73 5.79 1.08
CA VAL A 48 -9.79 5.61 -0.39
C VAL A 48 -9.47 4.19 -0.85
N GLY A 49 -9.18 3.29 0.09
CA GLY A 49 -8.74 1.92 -0.16
C GLY A 49 -7.24 1.84 -0.49
N SER A 50 -6.79 0.63 -0.79
CA SER A 50 -5.37 0.31 -1.05
C SER A 50 -4.87 0.71 -2.43
N SER A 51 -5.64 1.43 -3.25
CA SER A 51 -5.16 1.85 -4.59
C SER A 51 -4.10 2.95 -4.47
N ARG A 52 -2.87 2.69 -4.95
CA ARG A 52 -1.74 3.63 -4.88
C ARG A 52 -2.08 4.97 -5.52
N LYS A 53 -2.67 4.97 -6.72
CA LYS A 53 -3.09 6.20 -7.42
C LYS A 53 -4.08 7.02 -6.59
N ARG A 54 -5.05 6.38 -5.92
CA ARG A 54 -6.04 7.07 -5.09
C ARG A 54 -5.41 7.64 -3.82
N VAL A 55 -4.53 6.87 -3.17
CA VAL A 55 -3.81 7.27 -1.96
C VAL A 55 -2.90 8.46 -2.26
N GLU A 56 -2.08 8.38 -3.31
CA GLU A 56 -1.20 9.48 -3.72
C GLU A 56 -1.99 10.73 -4.08
N ARG A 57 -3.08 10.62 -4.86
CA ARG A 57 -3.96 11.76 -5.18
C ARG A 57 -4.57 12.42 -3.94
N ARG A 58 -4.90 11.63 -2.91
CA ARG A 58 -5.44 12.17 -1.65
C ARG A 58 -4.37 12.87 -0.81
N LEU A 59 -3.12 12.44 -0.89
CA LEU A 59 -1.99 12.96 -0.12
C LEU A 59 -1.24 14.11 -0.81
N GLY A 60 -1.39 14.24 -2.13
CA GLY A 60 -0.80 15.28 -2.98
C GLY A 60 -1.63 16.56 -3.15
N ARG A 61 -2.76 16.68 -2.44
CA ARG A 61 -3.30 17.98 -2.03
C ARG A 61 -2.60 18.39 -0.75
#